data_AF-A0A8J3VKE0-F1
#
_entry.id   AF-A0A8J3VKE0-F1
#
_cell.length_a   1.000
_cell.length_b   1.000
_cell.length_c   1.000
_cell.angle_alpha   90.00
_cell.angle_beta   90.00
_cell.angle_gamma   90.00
#
_symmetry.space_group_name_H-M   'P 1'
#
loop_
_entity.id
_entity.type
_entity.pdbx_description
1 polymer ?
#
loop_
_entity_poly.entity_id
_entity_poly.type
_entity_poly.pdbx_seq_one_letter_code
_entity_poly.pdbx_strand_id
1 'polypeptide(L)' 'MTTVTPDAIRVLARASGDDVVLAIRAGEICVIPAAEAHGDPAISQVLYTQAKLLAEYGEEVTDAEAITLAAGLTASIAH' A
#
# COMPACT_ATOMS: atom_id res chain seq x y z
N MET A 1 8.94 -12.22 7.06
CA MET A 1 8.92 -10.86 7.66
C MET A 1 8.65 -9.91 6.52
N THR A 2 7.45 -9.33 6.50
CA THR A 2 6.97 -8.54 5.38
C THR A 2 7.13 -7.06 5.72
N THR A 3 7.86 -6.33 4.89
CA THR A 3 8.22 -4.93 5.14
C THR A 3 7.63 -4.05 4.07
N VAL A 4 6.88 -3.04 4.47
CA VAL A 4 6.42 -1.99 3.55
C VAL A 4 7.55 -1.01 3.34
N THR A 5 7.88 -0.74 2.08
CA THR A 5 8.92 0.23 1.71
C THR A 5 8.29 1.57 1.34
N PRO A 6 9.00 2.69 1.55
CA PRO A 6 8.54 3.99 1.08
C PRO A 6 8.33 4.03 -0.43
N ASP A 7 9.07 3.21 -1.18
CA ASP A 7 8.90 3.06 -2.63
C ASP A 7 7.51 2.52 -2.98
N ALA A 8 7.05 1.47 -2.29
CA ALA A 8 5.71 0.91 -2.51
C ALA A 8 4.60 1.93 -2.22
N ILE A 9 4.80 2.83 -1.26
CA ILE A 9 3.88 3.93 -0.98
C ILE A 9 3.82 4.92 -2.14
N ARG A 10 4.97 5.29 -2.71
CA ARG A 10 5.02 6.18 -3.88
C ARG A 10 4.42 5.55 -5.12
N VAL A 11 4.67 4.25 -5.32
CA VAL A 11 4.05 3.49 -6.40
C VAL A 11 2.52 3.51 -6.24
N LEU A 12 2.01 3.30 -5.02
CA LEU A 12 0.58 3.43 -4.75
C LEU A 12 0.07 4.85 -5.05
N ALA A 13 0.77 5.89 -4.59
CA ALA A 13 0.40 7.28 -4.83
C ALA A 13 0.34 7.63 -6.33
N ARG A 14 1.28 7.09 -7.11
CA ARG A 14 1.42 7.38 -8.54
C ARG A 14 0.64 6.45 -9.46
N ALA A 15 0.07 5.37 -8.92
CA ALA A 15 -0.63 4.38 -9.73
C ALA A 15 -1.81 5.03 -10.48
N SER A 16 -1.87 4.85 -11.79
CA SER A 16 -3.01 5.31 -12.58
C SER A 16 -4.13 4.28 -12.52
N GLY A 17 -5.08 4.49 -11.62
CA GLY A 17 -6.32 3.73 -11.53
C GLY A 17 -7.14 4.23 -10.34
N ASP A 18 -8.44 4.45 -10.51
CA ASP A 18 -9.30 4.98 -9.45
C ASP A 18 -9.39 4.08 -8.20
N ASP A 19 -8.92 2.83 -8.28
CA ASP A 19 -9.17 1.80 -7.27
C ASP A 19 -7.97 0.87 -7.10
N VAL A 20 -6.83 1.43 -6.70
CA VAL A 20 -5.58 0.69 -6.42
C VAL A 20 -5.34 0.60 -4.92
N VAL A 21 -4.80 -0.54 -4.48
CA VAL A 21 -4.55 -0.83 -3.06
C VAL A 21 -3.17 -1.45 -2.87
N LEU A 22 -2.59 -1.17 -1.71
CA LEU A 22 -1.41 -1.85 -1.19
C LEU A 22 -1.87 -3.08 -0.41
N ALA A 23 -1.43 -4.25 -0.81
CA ALA A 23 -1.82 -5.51 -0.21
C ALA A 23 -0.62 -6.44 -0.01
N ILE A 24 -0.80 -7.43 0.87
CA ILE A 24 0.14 -8.54 1.04
C ILE A 24 -0.30 -9.67 0.13
N ARG A 25 0.53 -10.02 -0.85
CA ARG A 25 0.35 -11.16 -1.75
C ARG A 25 1.41 -12.21 -1.47
N ALA A 26 1.00 -13.40 -1.03
CA ALA A 26 1.91 -14.52 -0.70
C ALA A 26 3.06 -14.12 0.26
N GLY A 27 2.83 -13.15 1.15
CA GLY A 27 3.84 -12.63 2.08
C GLY A 27 4.69 -11.47 1.56
N GLU A 28 4.43 -10.97 0.36
CA GLU A 28 5.13 -9.83 -0.25
C GLU A 28 4.21 -8.61 -0.39
N ILE A 29 4.79 -7.41 -0.34
CA ILE A 29 4.04 -6.16 -0.53
C ILE A 29 3.85 -5.91 -2.02
N CYS A 30 2.60 -5.76 -2.45
CA CYS A 30 2.24 -5.50 -3.84
C CYS A 30 1.21 -4.37 -3.92
N VAL A 31 1.33 -3.55 -4.97
CA VAL A 31 0.29 -2.60 -5.38
C VAL A 31 -0.53 -3.26 -6.47
N ILE A 32 -1.81 -3.46 -6.22
CA ILE A 32 -2.74 -4.14 -7.14
C ILE A 32 -4.08 -3.41 -7.18
N PRO A 33 -4.90 -3.62 -8.22
CA PRO A 33 -6.28 -3.14 -8.25
C PRO A 33 -7.09 -3.75 -7.08
N ALA A 34 -7.98 -2.98 -6.46
CA ALA A 34 -8.81 -3.50 -5.36
C ALA A 34 -9.75 -4.63 -5.83
N ALA A 35 -10.16 -4.60 -7.09
CA ALA A 35 -10.88 -5.70 -7.74
C ALA A 35 -10.10 -7.03 -7.70
N GLU A 36 -8.77 -6.99 -7.89
CA GLU A 36 -7.92 -8.18 -7.74
C GLU A 36 -7.74 -8.57 -6.27
N ALA A 37 -7.66 -7.59 -5.36
CA ALA A 37 -7.49 -7.84 -3.94
C ALA A 37 -8.65 -8.64 -3.30
N HIS A 38 -9.86 -8.58 -3.86
CA HIS A 38 -11.01 -9.37 -3.40
C HIS A 38 -11.15 -10.72 -4.10
N GLY A 39 -10.49 -10.92 -5.25
CA GLY A 39 -10.61 -12.13 -6.07
C GLY A 39 -9.40 -13.07 -6.02
N ASP A 40 -8.22 -12.58 -5.63
CA ASP A 40 -6.98 -13.36 -5.62
C ASP A 40 -6.75 -14.03 -4.25
N PRO A 41 -6.74 -15.38 -4.17
CA PRO A 41 -6.58 -16.11 -2.90
C PRO A 41 -5.16 -16.04 -2.34
N ALA A 42 -4.17 -15.56 -3.10
CA ALA A 42 -2.84 -15.29 -2.59
C ALA A 42 -2.78 -13.96 -1.82
N ILE A 43 -3.82 -13.13 -1.89
CA ILE A 43 -3.93 -11.92 -1.10
C ILE A 43 -4.33 -12.27 0.32
N SER A 44 -3.40 -12.04 1.24
CA SER A 44 -3.62 -12.28 2.66
C SER A 44 -4.34 -11.12 3.33
N GLN A 45 -4.01 -9.87 2.94
CA GLN A 45 -4.53 -8.67 3.58
C GLN A 45 -4.35 -7.44 2.70
N VAL A 46 -5.34 -6.54 2.71
CA VAL A 46 -5.20 -5.17 2.19
C VAL A 46 -4.73 -4.26 3.31
N LEU A 47 -3.64 -3.53 3.07
CA LEU A 47 -2.98 -2.67 4.05
C LEU A 47 -3.44 -1.22 3.93
N TYR A 48 -3.52 -0.71 2.70
CA TYR A 48 -3.84 0.68 2.43
C TYR A 48 -4.49 0.85 1.07
N THR A 49 -5.37 1.84 0.92
CA THR A 49 -5.96 2.18 -0.37
C THR A 49 -5.35 3.47 -0.90
N GLN A 50 -5.24 3.59 -2.22
CA GLN A 50 -4.76 4.83 -2.85
C GLN A 50 -5.68 6.00 -2.48
N ALA A 51 -6.99 5.82 -2.52
CA ALA A 51 -7.95 6.86 -2.17
C ALA A 51 -7.71 7.41 -0.75
N LYS A 52 -7.41 6.54 0.22
CA LYS A 52 -7.09 6.96 1.59
C LYS A 52 -5.75 7.72 1.65
N LEU A 53 -4.74 7.22 0.94
CA LEU A 53 -3.44 7.89 0.85
C LEU A 53 -3.55 9.29 0.23
N LEU A 54 -4.31 9.44 -0.86
CA LEU A 54 -4.53 10.72 -1.52
C LEU A 54 -5.36 11.68 -0.65
N ALA A 55 -6.32 11.15 0.13
CA ALA A 55 -7.10 11.96 1.05
C ALA A 55 -6.28 12.50 2.23
N GLU A 56 -5.27 11.74 2.69
CA GLU A 56 -4.44 12.12 3.85
C GLU A 56 -3.20 12.94 3.45
N TYR A 57 -2.57 12.61 2.32
CA TYR A 57 -1.29 13.17 1.90
C TYR A 57 -1.35 13.98 0.60
N GLY A 58 -2.47 13.93 -0.14
CA GLY A 58 -2.60 14.58 -1.45
C GLY A 58 -1.98 13.77 -2.60
N GLU A 59 -1.92 14.37 -3.79
CA GLU A 59 -1.39 13.75 -5.02
C GLU A 59 0.13 13.55 -5.01
N GLU A 60 0.85 14.27 -4.14
CA GLU A 60 2.31 14.24 -4.04
C GLU A 60 2.74 13.83 -2.64
N VAL A 61 3.00 12.53 -2.44
CA VAL A 61 3.55 12.03 -1.18
C VAL A 61 5.05 12.32 -1.12
N THR A 62 5.48 13.05 -0.07
CA THR A 62 6.89 13.35 0.14
C THR A 62 7.69 12.13 0.63
N ASP A 63 9.02 12.22 0.52
CA ASP A 63 9.94 11.19 1.03
C ASP A 63 9.69 10.86 2.50
N ALA A 64 9.55 11.90 3.35
CA ALA A 64 9.35 11.75 4.78
C ALA A 64 7.99 11.11 5.13
N GLU A 65 6.94 11.47 4.40
CA GLU A 65 5.60 10.91 4.59
C GLU A 65 5.56 9.44 4.17
N ALA A 66 6.16 9.11 3.02
CA ALA A 66 6.26 7.74 2.55
C ALA A 66 7.04 6.85 3.54
N ILE A 67 8.14 7.35 4.11
CA ILE A 67 8.93 6.62 5.12
C ILE A 67 8.11 6.40 6.39
N THR A 68 7.44 7.44 6.88
CA THR A 68 6.65 7.38 8.12
C THR A 68 5.49 6.39 7.98
N LEU A 69 4.76 6.45 6.86
CA LEU A 69 3.65 5.55 6.58
C LEU A 69 4.12 4.11 6.40
N ALA A 70 5.20 3.90 5.63
CA ALA A 70 5.79 2.58 5.43
C ALA A 70 6.24 1.93 6.76
N ALA A 71 6.84 2.71 7.66
CA ALA A 71 7.23 2.24 8.99
C ALA A 71 6.00 1.85 9.83
N GLY A 72 4.95 2.67 9.84
CA GLY A 72 3.71 2.40 10.56
C GLY A 72 2.99 1.14 10.06
N LEU A 73 2.91 0.96 8.73
CA LEU A 73 2.33 -0.23 8.13
C LEU A 73 3.17 -1.47 8.42
N THR A 74 4.49 -1.38 8.30
CA THR A 74 5.40 -2.48 8.67
C THR A 74 5.22 -2.91 10.13
N ALA A 75 5.13 -1.94 11.05
CA ALA A 75 4.90 -2.22 12.47
C ALA A 75 3.55 -2.92 12.71
N SER A 76 2.52 -2.55 11.94
CA SER A 76 1.18 -3.14 12.03
C SER A 76 1.12 -4.58 11.51
N ILE A 77 1.99 -4.95 10.57
CA ILE A 77 2.10 -6.30 10.00
C ILE A 77 2.96 -7.22 10.90
N ALA A 78 3.90 -6.64 11.64
CA ALA A 78 4.81 -7.38 12.52
C ALA A 78 4.17 -7.81 13.86
N HIS A 79 2.89 -7.50 14.07
CA HIS A 79 2.12 -7.81 15.28
C HIS A 79 1.08 -8.90 15.00
#